data_AF-A0A7M2CBF4-F1
#
_entry.id   AF-A0A7M2CBF4-F1
#
_cell.length_a   1.000
_cell.length_b   1.000
_cell.length_c   1.000
_cell.angle_alpha   90.00
_cell.angle_beta   90.00
_cell.angle_gamma   90.00
#
_symmetry.space_group_name_H-M   'P 1'
#
loop_
_entity.id
_entity.type
_entity.pdbx_description
1 polymer ?
#
loop_
_entity_poly.entity_id
_entity_poly.type
_entity_poly.pdbx_seq_one_letter_code
_entity_poly.pdbx_strand_id
1 'polypeptide(L)'
;MPPRQSPAQKLAARLLLGGEWAPVTNKIGFMQRPLDVAVDEWRTWAQESYHQPLAGFGVTEHRGTLRELLSELLPLGYGQRWLLLETANPGWTAVMENTRDTAVLGPLGEHFASARGIPTVQVEDVPKNLKHMLDEPARGRLGGRTLITFEEAGLRRFLSLYNSEPWKFAENGEPYDFEDTEQYLLPRASDCFPHETLVDICRNLGLDPFEEDFYVPNGRAFIIEALHQPTADDPGGTRYTLAEARAGYEDLDHPRVDEPVIGNALYPLGSANPHPDTVYPALGHKPFRKPTPWDGALKEFEKSVQRYSSYPASAWLSEGLEEYGVLASPTYSTGGTGSESISVRASPLLLEAPPEVREYVAAFAVLQWTQANGRSISEFYPNRKQMGIIRSLYKEHGLYPFDVTSDQVYRTLTIDKMVREVTDLRITQQLVDWEKRSSEGSPEERTHKYDRRNHSCAWEVGKIIQDQEHLIWNAQVDDRRKP
;
A
#
# COMPACT_ATOMS: atom_id res chain seq x y z
N MET A 1 -13.31 37.17 -26.86
CA MET A 1 -13.61 35.73 -26.70
C MET A 1 -13.03 35.29 -25.37
N PRO A 2 -13.80 34.68 -24.46
CA PRO A 2 -13.24 34.10 -23.25
C PRO A 2 -12.22 32.99 -23.64
N PRO A 3 -11.13 32.81 -22.87
CA PRO A 3 -10.13 31.80 -23.16
C PRO A 3 -10.76 30.40 -23.17
N ARG A 4 -10.36 29.54 -24.12
CA ARG A 4 -10.81 28.14 -24.18
C ARG A 4 -10.32 27.41 -22.95
N GLN A 5 -11.24 26.85 -22.15
CA GLN A 5 -10.89 26.00 -21.02
C GLN A 5 -10.17 24.73 -21.48
N SER A 6 -9.09 24.38 -20.78
CA SER A 6 -8.40 23.11 -20.97
C SER A 6 -9.26 21.92 -20.50
N PRO A 7 -9.00 20.67 -20.95
CA PRO A 7 -9.71 19.50 -20.44
C PRO A 7 -9.65 19.37 -18.92
N ALA A 8 -8.51 19.73 -18.30
CA ALA A 8 -8.34 19.76 -16.86
C ALA A 8 -9.28 20.76 -16.17
N GLN A 9 -9.40 21.98 -16.72
CA GLN A 9 -10.31 23.01 -16.19
C GLN A 9 -11.78 22.61 -16.32
N LYS A 10 -12.15 21.95 -17.43
CA LYS A 10 -13.50 21.43 -17.63
C LYS A 10 -13.87 20.35 -16.63
N LEU A 11 -12.93 19.45 -16.33
CA LEU A 11 -13.13 18.41 -15.32
C LEU A 11 -13.18 19.03 -13.92
N ALA A 12 -12.24 19.91 -13.55
CA ALA A 12 -12.21 20.56 -12.24
C ALA A 12 -13.53 21.29 -11.93
N ALA A 13 -14.13 21.98 -12.89
CA ALA A 13 -15.42 22.65 -12.74
C ALA A 13 -16.60 21.70 -12.42
N ARG A 14 -16.42 20.38 -12.56
CA ARG A 14 -17.41 19.34 -12.26
C ARG A 14 -17.07 18.55 -11.00
N LEU A 15 -15.93 18.81 -10.38
CA LEU A 15 -15.58 18.21 -9.10
C LEU A 15 -16.25 18.99 -7.97
N LEU A 16 -16.30 18.38 -6.79
CA LEU A 16 -16.86 18.97 -5.59
C LEU A 16 -16.26 20.38 -5.35
N LEU A 17 -17.13 21.37 -5.19
CA LEU A 17 -16.76 22.78 -5.03
C LEU A 17 -15.86 23.32 -6.16
N GLY A 18 -16.02 22.83 -7.39
CA GLY A 18 -15.21 23.22 -8.54
C GLY A 18 -13.73 22.85 -8.42
N GLY A 19 -13.40 21.90 -7.53
CA GLY A 19 -12.03 21.51 -7.23
C GLY A 19 -11.23 22.55 -6.44
N GLU A 20 -11.88 23.57 -5.86
CA GLU A 20 -11.22 24.61 -5.04
C GLU A 20 -10.58 24.02 -3.77
N TRP A 21 -11.13 22.93 -3.27
CA TRP A 21 -10.66 22.22 -2.08
C TRP A 21 -9.78 21.00 -2.39
N ALA A 22 -9.31 20.85 -3.62
CA ALA A 22 -8.23 19.89 -3.89
C ALA A 22 -6.99 20.21 -3.01
N PRO A 23 -6.30 19.21 -2.45
CA PRO A 23 -6.48 17.77 -2.70
C PRO A 23 -7.57 17.08 -1.88
N VAL A 24 -8.12 17.71 -0.82
CA VAL A 24 -8.96 16.98 0.16
C VAL A 24 -10.25 16.45 -0.44
N THR A 25 -10.74 17.07 -1.53
CA THR A 25 -11.93 16.62 -2.27
C THR A 25 -11.63 15.75 -3.50
N ASN A 26 -10.36 15.49 -3.80
CA ASN A 26 -9.99 14.67 -4.97
C ASN A 26 -10.29 13.19 -4.76
N LYS A 27 -10.18 12.73 -3.51
CA LYS A 27 -10.43 11.35 -3.11
C LYS A 27 -11.27 11.32 -1.83
N ILE A 28 -12.44 10.70 -1.90
CA ILE A 28 -13.45 10.70 -0.84
C ILE A 28 -13.79 9.25 -0.49
N GLY A 29 -13.86 8.99 0.81
CA GLY A 29 -14.27 7.72 1.37
C GLY A 29 -15.74 7.73 1.76
N PHE A 30 -16.41 6.59 1.62
CA PHE A 30 -17.77 6.41 2.10
C PHE A 30 -17.85 5.13 2.91
N MET A 31 -18.46 5.21 4.09
CA MET A 31 -18.75 4.09 4.96
C MET A 31 -20.26 3.90 5.06
N GLN A 32 -20.76 2.68 4.85
CA GLN A 32 -22.20 2.38 4.88
C GLN A 32 -22.74 2.27 6.32
N ARG A 33 -22.63 3.38 7.05
CA ARG A 33 -23.14 3.58 8.41
C ARG A 33 -23.64 5.02 8.57
N PRO A 34 -24.66 5.26 9.41
CA PRO A 34 -25.01 6.59 9.88
C PRO A 34 -23.85 7.24 10.63
N LEU A 35 -23.79 8.58 10.60
CA LEU A 35 -22.66 9.38 11.10
C LEU A 35 -22.18 8.96 12.50
N ASP A 36 -23.09 8.89 13.48
CA ASP A 36 -22.71 8.60 14.87
C ASP A 36 -22.06 7.20 15.02
N VAL A 37 -22.58 6.21 14.28
CA VAL A 37 -22.03 4.85 14.27
C VAL A 37 -20.69 4.80 13.54
N ALA A 38 -20.56 5.54 12.42
CA ALA A 38 -19.32 5.63 11.68
C ALA A 38 -18.20 6.29 12.51
N VAL A 39 -18.52 7.30 13.31
CA VAL A 39 -17.58 7.96 14.24
C VAL A 39 -17.08 6.99 15.29
N ASP A 40 -17.99 6.21 15.88
CA ASP A 40 -17.62 5.18 16.86
C ASP A 40 -16.69 4.11 16.28
N GLU A 41 -17.01 3.60 15.08
CA GLU A 41 -16.18 2.60 14.38
C GLU A 41 -14.82 3.20 13.98
N TRP A 42 -14.81 4.42 13.44
CA TRP A 42 -13.58 5.08 13.00
C TRP A 42 -12.64 5.40 14.14
N ARG A 43 -13.18 5.93 15.24
CA ARG A 43 -12.41 6.17 16.48
C ARG A 43 -11.83 4.86 17.00
N THR A 44 -12.64 3.80 17.07
CA THR A 44 -12.19 2.50 17.59
C THR A 44 -11.06 1.93 16.74
N TRP A 45 -11.19 2.00 15.42
CA TRP A 45 -10.11 1.65 14.49
C TRP A 45 -8.84 2.46 14.77
N ALA A 46 -8.95 3.79 14.88
CA ALA A 46 -7.81 4.67 15.10
C ALA A 46 -7.07 4.31 16.40
N GLN A 47 -7.81 4.05 17.49
CA GLN A 47 -7.29 3.63 18.80
C GLN A 47 -6.57 2.28 18.79
N GLU A 48 -6.75 1.45 17.77
CA GLU A 48 -6.20 0.10 17.65
C GLU A 48 -5.26 -0.05 16.44
N SER A 49 -5.03 1.05 15.71
CA SER A 49 -4.15 1.12 14.55
C SER A 49 -2.66 1.03 14.93
N TYR A 50 -1.81 0.65 13.96
CA TYR A 50 -0.37 0.44 14.21
C TYR A 50 0.38 1.72 14.61
N HIS A 51 -0.05 2.88 14.10
CA HIS A 51 0.56 4.19 14.35
C HIS A 51 -0.22 5.03 15.36
N GLN A 52 -0.79 4.37 16.38
CA GLN A 52 -1.49 5.07 17.45
C GLN A 52 -0.53 5.94 18.28
N PRO A 53 -0.85 7.22 18.49
CA PRO A 53 -0.05 8.10 19.31
C PRO A 53 -0.22 7.77 20.81
N LEU A 54 0.84 7.93 21.60
CA LEU A 54 0.76 7.73 23.06
C LEU A 54 -0.30 8.62 23.72
N ALA A 55 -0.50 9.83 23.20
CA ALA A 55 -1.50 10.78 23.69
C ALA A 55 -2.95 10.39 23.35
N GLY A 56 -3.17 9.40 22.48
CA GLY A 56 -4.50 8.99 22.05
C GLY A 56 -5.13 9.91 21.00
N PHE A 57 -6.46 9.89 20.94
CA PHE A 57 -7.24 10.56 19.89
C PHE A 57 -8.30 11.48 20.47
N GLY A 58 -8.47 12.64 19.85
CA GLY A 58 -9.54 13.59 20.13
C GLY A 58 -10.71 13.38 19.17
N VAL A 59 -11.93 13.56 19.67
CA VAL A 59 -13.15 13.64 18.87
C VAL A 59 -13.87 14.95 19.19
N THR A 60 -14.26 15.69 18.15
CA THR A 60 -14.95 16.99 18.26
C THR A 60 -16.12 17.03 17.29
N GLU A 61 -17.30 17.44 17.74
CA GLU A 61 -18.45 17.73 16.86
C GLU A 61 -18.34 19.15 16.31
N HIS A 62 -18.48 19.30 15.00
CA HIS A 62 -18.55 20.61 14.34
C HIS A 62 -19.90 20.80 13.66
N ARG A 63 -20.30 22.07 13.54
CA ARG A 63 -21.49 22.47 12.80
C ARG A 63 -21.18 23.60 11.83
N GLY A 64 -21.67 23.48 10.60
CA GLY A 64 -21.49 24.51 9.58
C GLY A 64 -21.84 24.05 8.18
N THR A 65 -21.49 24.89 7.22
CA THR A 65 -21.50 24.59 5.79
C THR A 65 -20.36 23.64 5.43
N LEU A 66 -20.44 22.98 4.26
CA LEU A 66 -19.38 22.10 3.79
C LEU A 66 -18.01 22.80 3.76
N ARG A 67 -17.96 24.06 3.29
CA ARG A 67 -16.72 24.85 3.23
C ARG A 67 -16.12 25.15 4.60
N GLU A 68 -16.97 25.49 5.59
CA GLU A 68 -16.52 25.72 6.97
C GLU A 68 -15.97 24.41 7.56
N LEU A 69 -16.65 23.29 7.34
CA LEU A 69 -16.24 21.99 7.87
C LEU A 69 -14.96 21.45 7.21
N LEU A 70 -14.78 21.66 5.90
CA LEU A 70 -13.53 21.34 5.22
C LEU A 70 -12.35 22.17 5.77
N SER A 71 -12.61 23.38 6.26
CA SER A 71 -11.56 24.22 6.85
C SER A 71 -10.96 23.64 8.12
N GLU A 72 -11.70 22.78 8.83
CA GLU A 72 -11.22 22.06 10.03
C GLU A 72 -10.15 21.01 9.70
N LEU A 73 -10.04 20.59 8.43
CA LEU A 73 -8.92 19.76 7.96
C LEU A 73 -7.63 20.57 7.82
N LEU A 74 -7.67 21.90 7.87
CA LEU A 74 -6.46 22.72 7.81
C LEU A 74 -5.76 22.77 9.18
N PRO A 75 -4.43 22.87 9.20
CA PRO A 75 -3.52 22.75 8.06
C PRO A 75 -3.38 21.31 7.54
N LEU A 76 -3.08 21.16 6.24
CA LEU A 76 -2.85 19.87 5.59
C LEU A 76 -1.46 19.32 5.95
N GLY A 77 -1.35 18.01 6.14
CA GLY A 77 -0.14 17.31 6.57
C GLY A 77 -0.11 15.86 6.11
N TYR A 78 0.24 14.94 7.01
CA TYR A 78 0.47 13.52 6.72
C TYR A 78 -0.78 12.62 6.94
N GLY A 79 -1.98 13.17 7.09
CA GLY A 79 -3.19 12.34 7.27
C GLY A 79 -3.31 11.73 8.67
N GLN A 80 -3.57 12.59 9.66
CA GLN A 80 -3.83 12.18 11.05
C GLN A 80 -5.08 12.85 11.64
N ARG A 81 -5.85 13.51 10.78
CA ARG A 81 -7.15 14.10 11.07
C ARG A 81 -8.11 13.69 9.98
N TRP A 82 -9.25 13.15 10.40
CA TRP A 82 -10.31 12.68 9.54
C TRP A 82 -11.58 13.48 9.83
N LEU A 83 -12.20 13.98 8.78
CA LEU A 83 -13.49 14.66 8.80
C LEU A 83 -14.56 13.69 8.34
N LEU A 84 -15.49 13.38 9.24
CA LEU A 84 -16.63 12.53 8.98
C LEU A 84 -17.87 13.40 8.82
N LEU A 85 -18.53 13.29 7.66
CA LEU A 85 -19.65 14.13 7.26
C LEU A 85 -20.92 13.29 7.11
N GLU A 86 -22.03 13.81 7.60
CA GLU A 86 -23.35 13.30 7.22
C GLU A 86 -23.57 13.51 5.72
N THR A 87 -24.30 12.60 5.09
CA THR A 87 -24.70 12.73 3.69
C THR A 87 -26.22 12.75 3.56
N ALA A 88 -26.74 13.22 2.43
CA ALA A 88 -28.17 13.22 2.11
C ALA A 88 -28.77 11.80 2.10
N ASN A 89 -27.94 10.77 1.91
CA ASN A 89 -28.30 9.40 2.16
C ASN A 89 -27.83 8.99 3.58
N PRO A 90 -28.72 8.95 4.59
CA PRO A 90 -28.32 8.73 5.99
C PRO A 90 -27.72 7.35 6.26
N GLY A 91 -27.77 6.42 5.29
CA GLY A 91 -27.05 5.15 5.34
C GLY A 91 -25.56 5.26 5.06
N TRP A 92 -25.07 6.41 4.59
CA TRP A 92 -23.68 6.65 4.23
C TRP A 92 -23.09 7.84 5.01
N THR A 93 -21.85 7.66 5.46
CA THR A 93 -21.00 8.71 6.01
C THR A 93 -19.82 8.94 5.08
N ALA A 94 -19.57 10.21 4.72
CA ALA A 94 -18.40 10.56 3.93
C ALA A 94 -17.18 10.81 4.84
N VAL A 95 -16.00 10.45 4.38
CA VAL A 95 -14.74 10.59 5.10
C VAL A 95 -13.70 11.26 4.22
N MET A 96 -13.09 12.32 4.75
CA MET A 96 -11.98 13.05 4.13
C MET A 96 -10.83 13.20 5.13
N GLU A 97 -9.62 13.44 4.64
CA GLU A 97 -8.39 13.42 5.44
C GLU A 97 -7.55 14.67 5.21
N ASN A 98 -6.84 15.12 6.24
CA ASN A 98 -5.95 16.29 6.18
C ASN A 98 -4.61 16.00 5.49
N THR A 99 -4.62 15.51 4.26
CA THR A 99 -3.38 15.27 3.49
C THR A 99 -3.11 16.36 2.47
N ARG A 100 -1.84 16.69 2.23
CA ARG A 100 -1.43 17.55 1.11
C ARG A 100 -1.40 16.79 -0.23
N ASP A 101 -1.33 15.47 -0.16
CA ASP A 101 -1.20 14.58 -1.32
C ASP A 101 -2.53 13.85 -1.54
N THR A 102 -2.51 12.61 -2.02
CA THR A 102 -3.75 11.82 -2.19
C THR A 102 -4.15 11.17 -0.86
N ALA A 103 -5.44 11.25 -0.49
CA ALA A 103 -5.95 10.66 0.74
C ALA A 103 -5.63 9.16 0.85
N VAL A 104 -5.13 8.74 2.02
CA VAL A 104 -4.76 7.35 2.30
C VAL A 104 -5.89 6.70 3.08
N LEU A 105 -7.00 6.45 2.38
CA LEU A 105 -8.19 5.81 2.95
C LEU A 105 -8.08 4.28 3.02
N GLY A 106 -6.88 3.76 3.28
CA GLY A 106 -6.59 2.31 3.43
C GLY A 106 -7.54 1.56 4.38
N PRO A 107 -7.95 2.14 5.53
CA PRO A 107 -8.84 1.47 6.49
C PRO A 107 -10.20 1.07 5.92
N LEU A 108 -10.70 1.77 4.89
CA LEU A 108 -11.99 1.45 4.28
C LEU A 108 -12.06 0.01 3.74
N GLY A 109 -11.01 -0.44 3.05
CA GLY A 109 -10.94 -1.80 2.51
C GLY A 109 -10.40 -2.81 3.52
N GLU A 110 -9.24 -2.51 4.11
CA GLU A 110 -8.51 -3.46 4.94
C GLU A 110 -9.19 -3.71 6.29
N HIS A 111 -9.81 -2.68 6.87
CA HIS A 111 -10.39 -2.77 8.21
C HIS A 111 -11.92 -2.83 8.18
N PHE A 112 -12.59 -1.79 7.68
CA PHE A 112 -14.05 -1.69 7.83
C PHE A 112 -14.79 -2.76 7.01
N ALA A 113 -14.46 -2.93 5.74
CA ALA A 113 -15.08 -3.96 4.93
C ALA A 113 -14.61 -5.37 5.34
N SER A 114 -13.29 -5.60 5.33
CA SER A 114 -12.75 -6.95 5.54
C SER A 114 -12.92 -7.46 6.97
N ALA A 115 -12.65 -6.64 8.00
CA ALA A 115 -12.68 -7.10 9.40
C ALA A 115 -14.03 -6.87 10.10
N ARG A 116 -14.77 -5.81 9.73
CA ARG A 116 -16.03 -5.44 10.39
C ARG A 116 -17.28 -5.73 9.55
N GLY A 117 -17.12 -6.15 8.28
CA GLY A 117 -18.25 -6.41 7.39
C GLY A 117 -19.05 -5.15 7.06
N ILE A 118 -18.41 -3.98 7.11
CA ILE A 118 -19.03 -2.68 6.82
C ILE A 118 -18.70 -2.31 5.38
N PRO A 119 -19.67 -2.28 4.45
CA PRO A 119 -19.39 -1.90 3.07
C PRO A 119 -18.82 -0.48 2.97
N THR A 120 -17.85 -0.31 2.09
CA THR A 120 -17.18 0.98 1.86
C THR A 120 -16.98 1.26 0.38
N VAL A 121 -16.92 2.54 0.04
CA VAL A 121 -16.62 3.01 -1.31
C VAL A 121 -15.52 4.06 -1.25
N GLN A 122 -14.54 3.97 -2.16
CA GLN A 122 -13.57 5.01 -2.43
C GLN A 122 -13.83 5.57 -3.81
N VAL A 123 -13.93 6.88 -3.90
CA VAL A 123 -14.11 7.61 -5.16
C VAL A 123 -12.95 8.58 -5.31
N GLU A 124 -12.27 8.53 -6.45
CA GLU A 124 -11.22 9.47 -6.82
C GLU A 124 -11.46 9.99 -8.24
N ASP A 125 -11.35 11.31 -8.44
CA ASP A 125 -11.34 11.92 -9.76
C ASP A 125 -10.41 13.14 -9.77
N VAL A 126 -9.33 13.03 -10.53
CA VAL A 126 -8.20 13.95 -10.52
C VAL A 126 -7.90 14.41 -11.94
N PRO A 127 -7.92 15.73 -12.20
CA PRO A 127 -7.62 16.25 -13.53
C PRO A 127 -6.14 16.07 -13.87
N LYS A 128 -5.85 15.69 -15.13
CA LYS A 128 -4.49 15.70 -15.67
C LYS A 128 -4.08 17.15 -15.97
N ASN A 129 -3.19 17.71 -15.16
CA ASN A 129 -2.63 19.04 -15.36
C ASN A 129 -1.10 19.06 -15.30
N LEU A 130 -0.42 17.90 -15.27
CA LEU A 130 1.04 17.82 -15.26
C LEU A 130 1.67 18.67 -16.38
N LYS A 131 2.54 19.59 -15.99
CA LYS A 131 3.38 20.41 -16.86
C LYS A 131 4.84 20.09 -16.62
N HIS A 132 5.56 19.81 -17.69
CA HIS A 132 7.02 19.80 -17.69
C HIS A 132 7.51 21.23 -17.88
N MET A 133 8.32 21.71 -16.94
CA MET A 133 8.91 23.04 -16.98
C MET A 133 10.39 22.94 -17.31
N LEU A 134 10.94 23.97 -17.94
CA LEU A 134 12.37 24.03 -18.24
C LEU A 134 13.12 24.31 -16.94
N ASP A 135 14.14 23.51 -16.63
CA ASP A 135 14.98 23.63 -15.43
C ASP A 135 14.28 23.44 -14.07
N GLU A 136 13.03 22.94 -14.06
CA GLU A 136 12.26 22.63 -12.86
C GLU A 136 11.65 21.21 -12.93
N PRO A 137 11.47 20.52 -11.78
CA PRO A 137 10.71 19.28 -11.73
C PRO A 137 9.31 19.46 -12.32
N ALA A 138 8.81 18.42 -12.99
CA ALA A 138 7.43 18.42 -13.49
C ALA A 138 6.45 18.69 -12.35
N ARG A 139 5.43 19.50 -12.63
CA ARG A 139 4.49 20.01 -11.63
C ARG A 139 3.06 19.79 -12.05
N GLY A 140 2.19 19.50 -11.10
CA GLY A 140 0.82 19.07 -11.35
C GLY A 140 0.62 17.59 -11.14
N ARG A 141 -0.59 17.13 -11.43
CA ARG A 141 -1.02 15.75 -11.28
C ARG A 141 -1.05 15.04 -12.62
N LEU A 142 -0.66 13.77 -12.57
CA LEU A 142 -0.75 12.84 -13.69
C LEU A 142 -2.20 12.67 -14.15
N GLY A 143 -3.17 12.87 -13.25
CA GLY A 143 -4.58 12.62 -13.48
C GLY A 143 -4.95 11.16 -13.29
N GLY A 144 -6.16 10.93 -12.84
CA GLY A 144 -6.65 9.60 -12.49
C GLY A 144 -8.13 9.62 -12.17
N ARG A 145 -8.78 8.48 -12.29
CA ARG A 145 -10.15 8.26 -11.86
C ARG A 145 -10.27 6.84 -11.36
N THR A 146 -10.74 6.69 -10.13
CA THR A 146 -10.81 5.38 -9.50
C THR A 146 -12.10 5.25 -8.71
N LEU A 147 -12.75 4.08 -8.85
CA LEU A 147 -13.81 3.61 -7.96
C LEU A 147 -13.32 2.30 -7.35
N ILE A 148 -13.37 2.21 -6.02
CA ILE A 148 -13.11 0.96 -5.30
C ILE A 148 -14.28 0.72 -4.36
N THR A 149 -14.93 -0.42 -4.48
CA THR A 149 -15.98 -0.84 -3.55
C THR A 149 -15.51 -2.08 -2.81
N PHE A 150 -15.73 -2.09 -1.50
CA PHE A 150 -15.44 -3.22 -0.65
C PHE A 150 -16.71 -3.65 0.08
N GLU A 151 -16.88 -4.96 0.20
CA GLU A 151 -17.95 -5.59 0.96
C GLU A 151 -17.35 -6.55 1.99
N GLU A 152 -18.21 -7.28 2.70
CA GLU A 152 -17.77 -8.21 3.74
C GLU A 152 -16.77 -9.28 3.23
N ALA A 153 -16.88 -9.68 1.95
CA ALA A 153 -16.00 -10.65 1.30
C ALA A 153 -14.68 -10.04 0.79
N GLY A 154 -14.45 -8.74 0.98
CA GLY A 154 -13.26 -8.04 0.50
C GLY A 154 -13.57 -7.13 -0.70
N LEU A 155 -12.65 -7.06 -1.66
CA LEU A 155 -12.80 -6.23 -2.86
C LEU A 155 -14.00 -6.70 -3.69
N ARG A 156 -15.02 -5.84 -3.84
CA ARG A 156 -16.23 -6.14 -4.62
C ARG A 156 -16.09 -5.71 -6.08
N ARG A 157 -15.60 -4.50 -6.31
CA ARG A 157 -15.42 -3.92 -7.65
C ARG A 157 -14.31 -2.86 -7.61
N PHE A 158 -13.44 -2.88 -8.60
CA PHE A 158 -12.37 -1.92 -8.81
C PHE A 158 -12.41 -1.45 -10.26
N LEU A 159 -12.48 -0.14 -10.46
CA LEU A 159 -12.36 0.53 -11.76
C LEU A 159 -11.29 1.59 -11.63
N SER A 160 -10.29 1.59 -12.50
CA SER A 160 -9.22 2.57 -12.44
C SER A 160 -8.76 2.99 -13.82
N LEU A 161 -8.90 4.27 -14.10
CA LEU A 161 -8.26 4.97 -15.20
C LEU A 161 -7.12 5.80 -14.63
N TYR A 162 -5.89 5.45 -14.96
CA TYR A 162 -4.71 6.17 -14.45
C TYR A 162 -3.77 6.51 -15.59
N ASN A 163 -3.16 7.68 -15.50
CA ASN A 163 -2.21 8.14 -16.50
C ASN A 163 -0.78 7.77 -16.09
N SER A 164 -0.30 6.62 -16.58
CA SER A 164 1.12 6.26 -16.52
C SER A 164 1.83 6.49 -17.86
N GLU A 165 1.38 7.49 -18.62
CA GLU A 165 1.84 7.85 -19.97
C GLU A 165 2.13 6.65 -20.90
N PRO A 166 1.12 6.11 -21.60
CA PRO A 166 -0.24 6.64 -21.81
C PRO A 166 -1.25 6.29 -20.70
N TRP A 167 -2.47 6.81 -20.83
CA TRP A 167 -3.63 6.39 -20.03
C TRP A 167 -3.82 4.87 -20.10
N LYS A 168 -4.11 4.27 -18.95
CA LYS A 168 -4.43 2.85 -18.81
C LYS A 168 -5.72 2.70 -18.03
N PHE A 169 -6.57 1.82 -18.52
CA PHE A 169 -7.77 1.38 -17.83
C PHE A 169 -7.54 -0.02 -17.28
N ALA A 170 -7.96 -0.24 -16.05
CA ALA A 170 -7.94 -1.52 -15.37
C ALA A 170 -9.25 -1.71 -14.61
N GLU A 171 -9.76 -2.94 -14.61
CA GLU A 171 -10.92 -3.34 -13.83
C GLU A 171 -10.65 -4.65 -13.09
N ASN A 172 -11.34 -4.87 -11.96
CA ASN A 172 -11.34 -6.13 -11.22
C ASN A 172 -12.66 -6.27 -10.44
N GLY A 173 -13.09 -7.51 -10.18
CA GLY A 173 -14.38 -7.86 -9.58
C GLY A 173 -15.53 -7.89 -10.59
N GLU A 174 -16.62 -8.54 -10.23
CA GLU A 174 -17.80 -8.69 -11.11
C GLU A 174 -18.47 -7.33 -11.37
N PRO A 175 -18.79 -6.96 -12.60
CA PRO A 175 -19.60 -5.76 -12.87
C PRO A 175 -20.95 -5.79 -12.12
N TYR A 176 -21.46 -4.62 -11.71
CA TYR A 176 -22.85 -4.50 -11.26
C TYR A 176 -23.81 -4.55 -12.46
N ASP A 177 -25.05 -4.97 -12.22
CA ASP A 177 -26.10 -5.11 -13.26
C ASP A 177 -26.43 -3.79 -13.98
N PHE A 178 -26.13 -2.65 -13.36
CA PHE A 178 -26.35 -1.32 -13.91
C PHE A 178 -25.13 -0.73 -14.64
N GLU A 179 -23.98 -1.40 -14.63
CA GLU A 179 -22.78 -0.93 -15.33
C GLU A 179 -22.92 -1.14 -16.85
N ASP A 180 -22.53 -0.14 -17.64
CA ASP A 180 -22.34 -0.30 -19.09
C ASP A 180 -20.96 -0.90 -19.37
N THR A 181 -20.89 -2.24 -19.42
CA THR A 181 -19.63 -2.93 -19.70
C THR A 181 -19.12 -2.73 -21.13
N GLU A 182 -19.97 -2.30 -22.08
CA GLU A 182 -19.51 -2.01 -23.44
C GLU A 182 -18.60 -0.76 -23.46
N GLN A 183 -18.85 0.20 -22.57
CA GLN A 183 -18.00 1.38 -22.37
C GLN A 183 -16.55 0.99 -22.07
N TYR A 184 -16.33 -0.05 -21.25
CA TYR A 184 -14.99 -0.50 -20.83
C TYR A 184 -14.16 -1.09 -21.97
N LEU A 185 -14.80 -1.49 -23.07
CA LEU A 185 -14.17 -2.08 -24.24
C LEU A 185 -13.79 -1.06 -25.31
N LEU A 186 -14.03 0.23 -25.08
CA LEU A 186 -13.70 1.27 -26.06
C LEU A 186 -12.20 1.32 -26.37
N PRO A 187 -11.80 1.62 -27.64
CA PRO A 187 -10.39 1.53 -28.04
C PRO A 187 -9.44 2.51 -27.33
N ARG A 188 -9.95 3.64 -26.84
CA ARG A 188 -9.15 4.65 -26.14
C ARG A 188 -9.39 4.49 -24.65
N ALA A 189 -8.33 4.24 -23.89
CA ALA A 189 -8.40 4.09 -22.43
C ALA A 189 -9.11 5.27 -21.73
N SER A 190 -8.92 6.51 -22.21
CA SER A 190 -9.61 7.70 -21.68
C SER A 190 -11.12 7.66 -21.85
N ASP A 191 -11.61 6.91 -22.83
CA ASP A 191 -13.02 6.75 -23.12
C ASP A 191 -13.60 5.57 -22.35
N CYS A 192 -12.79 4.62 -21.85
CA CYS A 192 -13.30 3.46 -21.10
C CYS A 192 -13.99 3.85 -19.79
N PHE A 193 -13.51 4.90 -19.10
CA PHE A 193 -14.06 5.30 -17.80
C PHE A 193 -14.12 6.83 -17.67
N PRO A 194 -15.06 7.48 -18.39
CA PRO A 194 -15.27 8.92 -18.32
C PRO A 194 -15.88 9.30 -16.95
N HIS A 195 -15.89 10.60 -16.66
CA HIS A 195 -16.42 11.13 -15.39
C HIS A 195 -17.90 10.79 -15.20
N GLU A 196 -18.68 10.85 -16.28
CA GLU A 196 -20.10 10.52 -16.31
C GLU A 196 -20.36 9.09 -15.83
N THR A 197 -19.59 8.12 -16.30
CA THR A 197 -19.72 6.72 -15.87
C THR A 197 -19.45 6.56 -14.38
N LEU A 198 -18.45 7.27 -13.82
CA LEU A 198 -18.21 7.26 -12.38
C LEU A 198 -19.39 7.86 -11.60
N VAL A 199 -19.92 9.00 -12.05
CA VAL A 199 -21.09 9.66 -11.44
C VAL A 199 -22.30 8.72 -11.46
N ASP A 200 -22.59 8.10 -12.60
CA ASP A 200 -23.74 7.22 -12.76
C ASP A 200 -23.62 5.98 -11.86
N ILE A 201 -22.43 5.40 -11.75
CA ILE A 201 -22.19 4.28 -10.81
C ILE A 201 -22.38 4.74 -9.36
N CYS A 202 -21.82 5.89 -8.96
CA CYS A 202 -21.98 6.42 -7.61
C CYS A 202 -23.46 6.63 -7.26
N ARG A 203 -24.25 7.20 -8.18
CA ARG A 203 -25.69 7.40 -7.98
C ARG A 203 -26.45 6.10 -7.81
N ASN A 204 -26.11 5.06 -8.56
CA ASN A 204 -26.70 3.72 -8.38
C ASN A 204 -26.31 3.08 -7.02
N LEU A 205 -25.16 3.44 -6.46
CA LEU A 205 -24.76 3.08 -5.09
C LEU A 205 -25.39 3.97 -4.01
N GLY A 206 -26.18 4.97 -4.40
CA GLY A 206 -26.83 5.94 -3.51
C GLY A 206 -25.89 7.03 -3.00
N LEU A 207 -24.84 7.35 -3.75
CA LEU A 207 -23.83 8.37 -3.47
C LEU A 207 -23.88 9.48 -4.53
N ASP A 208 -23.61 10.73 -4.13
CA ASP A 208 -23.42 11.82 -5.10
C ASP A 208 -22.16 12.64 -4.76
N PRO A 209 -20.96 12.09 -4.98
CA PRO A 209 -19.72 12.58 -4.38
C PRO A 209 -19.29 13.97 -4.84
N PHE A 210 -19.81 14.45 -5.97
CA PHE A 210 -19.40 15.72 -6.58
C PHE A 210 -20.43 16.84 -6.42
N GLU A 211 -21.60 16.56 -5.83
CA GLU A 211 -22.65 17.54 -5.57
C GLU A 211 -22.53 18.09 -4.14
N GLU A 212 -22.53 19.41 -3.97
CA GLU A 212 -22.37 20.06 -2.66
C GLU A 212 -23.54 19.72 -1.72
N ASP A 213 -24.78 19.73 -2.23
CA ASP A 213 -26.01 19.46 -1.48
C ASP A 213 -26.11 18.00 -0.98
N PHE A 214 -25.26 17.11 -1.47
CA PHE A 214 -25.17 15.75 -0.95
C PHE A 214 -24.54 15.70 0.45
N TYR A 215 -23.72 16.67 0.81
CA TYR A 215 -23.02 16.68 2.08
C TYR A 215 -23.72 17.55 3.11
N VAL A 216 -23.60 17.16 4.37
CA VAL A 216 -23.99 17.95 5.55
C VAL A 216 -25.40 18.53 5.47
N PRO A 217 -26.43 17.72 5.14
CA PRO A 217 -27.81 18.21 5.03
C PRO A 217 -28.32 18.88 6.33
N ASN A 218 -27.78 18.48 7.48
CA ASN A 218 -28.07 19.08 8.79
C ASN A 218 -26.90 19.90 9.36
N GLY A 219 -25.86 20.14 8.55
CA GLY A 219 -24.66 20.86 8.93
C GLY A 219 -23.76 20.15 9.94
N ARG A 220 -23.96 18.87 10.26
CA ARG A 220 -23.20 18.13 11.29
C ARG A 220 -21.99 17.40 10.71
N ALA A 221 -20.90 17.43 11.47
CA ALA A 221 -19.69 16.65 11.20
C ALA A 221 -18.95 16.30 12.49
N PHE A 222 -18.02 15.35 12.38
CA PHE A 222 -17.07 15.06 13.43
C PHE A 222 -15.64 15.09 12.90
N ILE A 223 -14.74 15.65 13.71
CA ILE A 223 -13.30 15.51 13.52
C ILE A 223 -12.81 14.44 14.47
N ILE A 224 -12.05 13.48 13.93
CA ILE A 224 -11.25 12.53 14.70
C ILE A 224 -9.78 12.82 14.42
N GLU A 225 -8.98 13.05 15.44
CA GLU A 225 -7.57 13.40 15.23
C GLU A 225 -6.61 12.79 16.26
N ALA A 226 -5.40 12.48 15.80
CA ALA A 226 -4.30 12.07 16.65
C ALA A 226 -3.84 13.24 17.53
N LEU A 227 -3.73 13.02 18.84
CA LEU A 227 -3.25 14.04 19.79
C LEU A 227 -1.72 14.14 19.88
N HIS A 228 -1.01 13.56 18.90
CA HIS A 228 0.44 13.67 18.82
C HIS A 228 0.87 15.00 18.22
N GLN A 229 1.91 15.58 18.80
CA GLN A 229 2.61 16.73 18.25
C GLN A 229 3.92 16.23 17.63
N PRO A 230 3.93 15.92 16.31
CA PRO A 230 5.16 15.62 15.63
C PRO A 230 6.08 16.84 15.69
N THR A 231 7.37 16.59 15.88
CA THR A 231 8.39 17.64 15.86
C THR A 231 8.62 18.14 14.43
N ALA A 232 9.25 19.30 14.26
CA ALA A 232 9.52 19.87 12.94
C ALA A 232 10.41 18.97 12.05
N ASP A 233 11.21 18.09 12.68
CA ASP A 233 12.10 17.17 12.01
C ASP A 233 11.42 15.84 11.64
N ASP A 234 10.21 15.58 12.15
CA ASP A 234 9.43 14.39 11.80
C ASP A 234 8.79 14.58 10.42
N PRO A 235 8.71 13.52 9.57
CA PRO A 235 7.98 13.58 8.30
C PRO A 235 6.52 14.05 8.46
N GLY A 236 5.94 13.80 9.64
CA GLY A 236 4.61 14.24 10.04
C GLY A 236 4.54 15.66 10.62
N GLY A 237 5.64 16.41 10.72
CA GLY A 237 5.70 17.77 11.27
C GLY A 237 5.36 18.88 10.28
N THR A 238 5.52 18.62 8.97
CA THR A 238 5.27 19.61 7.92
C THR A 238 3.79 19.92 7.77
N ARG A 239 3.44 21.20 7.63
CA ARG A 239 2.07 21.71 7.55
C ARG A 239 1.92 22.70 6.41
N TYR A 240 0.85 22.54 5.63
CA TYR A 240 0.53 23.37 4.47
C TYR A 240 -0.84 24.03 4.66
N THR A 241 -0.91 25.31 4.34
CA THR A 241 -2.19 25.94 4.01
C THR A 241 -2.77 25.30 2.73
N LEU A 242 -4.07 25.47 2.51
CA LEU A 242 -4.70 25.00 1.27
C LEU A 242 -4.02 25.60 0.03
N ALA A 243 -3.69 26.89 0.06
CA ALA A 243 -3.03 27.57 -1.04
C ALA A 243 -1.63 27.00 -1.34
N GLU A 244 -0.83 26.70 -0.32
CA GLU A 244 0.49 26.09 -0.51
C GLU A 244 0.39 24.66 -1.05
N ALA A 245 -0.54 23.86 -0.53
CA ALA A 245 -0.78 22.51 -1.04
C ALA A 245 -1.21 22.54 -2.52
N ARG A 246 -2.11 23.47 -2.87
CA ARG A 246 -2.56 23.66 -4.26
C ARG A 246 -1.48 24.21 -5.16
N ALA A 247 -0.59 25.07 -4.66
CA ALA A 247 0.55 25.53 -5.44
C ALA A 247 1.42 24.34 -5.89
N GLY A 248 1.56 23.25 -5.13
CA GLY A 248 2.28 22.07 -5.64
C GLY A 248 1.67 21.43 -6.90
N TYR A 249 0.34 21.54 -7.09
CA TYR A 249 -0.40 20.62 -7.94
C TYR A 249 -1.43 21.31 -8.86
N GLU A 250 -2.29 22.17 -8.33
CA GLU A 250 -3.45 22.69 -9.09
C GLU A 250 -3.19 24.09 -9.64
N ASP A 251 -2.60 24.94 -8.82
CA ASP A 251 -2.45 26.36 -9.10
C ASP A 251 -1.04 26.62 -9.67
N LEU A 252 -0.79 26.02 -10.84
CA LEU A 252 0.52 25.99 -11.51
C LEU A 252 1.15 27.37 -11.76
N ASP A 253 0.37 28.44 -11.70
CA ASP A 253 0.81 29.82 -11.90
C ASP A 253 1.38 30.47 -10.62
N HIS A 254 1.16 29.87 -9.44
CA HIS A 254 1.79 30.29 -8.18
C HIS A 254 3.16 29.62 -8.02
N PRO A 255 4.12 30.16 -7.28
CA PRO A 255 5.36 29.44 -6.98
C PRO A 255 5.08 28.20 -6.12
N ARG A 256 5.77 27.08 -6.39
CA ARG A 256 5.72 25.90 -5.54
C ARG A 256 6.31 26.24 -4.17
N VAL A 257 5.67 25.74 -3.12
CA VAL A 257 6.13 25.93 -1.73
C VAL A 257 6.64 24.59 -1.20
N ASP A 258 7.97 24.43 -1.19
CA ASP A 258 8.62 23.24 -0.65
C ASP A 258 8.80 23.34 0.86
N GLU A 259 9.25 24.49 1.34
CA GLU A 259 9.30 24.85 2.76
C GLU A 259 8.08 25.73 3.08
N PRO A 260 7.09 25.23 3.84
CA PRO A 260 5.87 26.00 4.13
C PRO A 260 6.21 27.27 4.91
N VAL A 261 5.80 28.41 4.36
CA VAL A 261 6.05 29.71 4.95
C VAL A 261 4.79 30.05 5.72
N ILE A 262 4.87 30.03 7.06
CA ILE A 262 3.76 30.38 7.99
C ILE A 262 2.82 29.19 8.30
N GLY A 263 3.33 27.95 8.33
CA GLY A 263 2.64 26.83 8.99
C GLY A 263 2.75 26.87 10.52
N ASN A 264 3.90 27.31 11.04
CA ASN A 264 4.19 27.30 12.49
C ASN A 264 3.57 28.46 13.30
N ALA A 265 3.05 29.51 12.65
CA ALA A 265 2.56 30.72 13.34
C ALA A 265 1.04 30.87 13.35
N LEU A 266 0.33 30.40 12.32
CA LEU A 266 -1.15 30.40 12.28
C LEU A 266 -1.74 29.16 12.96
N TYR A 267 -1.02 28.05 12.94
CA TYR A 267 -1.41 26.79 13.56
C TYR A 267 -0.20 26.25 14.33
N PRO A 268 0.01 26.69 15.59
CA PRO A 268 1.15 26.24 16.39
C PRO A 268 1.17 24.70 16.50
N LEU A 269 2.37 24.12 16.67
CA LEU A 269 2.58 22.68 16.87
C LEU A 269 1.56 22.14 17.89
N GLY A 270 0.57 21.41 17.40
CA GLY A 270 -0.65 21.13 18.15
C GLY A 270 -1.79 20.63 17.28
N SER A 271 -2.78 20.04 17.93
CA SER A 271 -4.08 19.85 17.31
C SER A 271 -4.68 21.21 16.94
N ALA A 272 -5.38 21.29 15.81
CA ALA A 272 -6.16 22.49 15.47
C ALA A 272 -7.32 22.68 16.46
N ASN A 273 -7.75 21.60 17.13
CA ASN A 273 -8.66 21.60 18.25
C ASN A 273 -7.88 21.42 19.57
N PRO A 274 -7.39 22.50 20.20
CA PRO A 274 -6.63 22.39 21.44
C PRO A 274 -7.42 21.72 22.59
N HIS A 275 -8.74 21.63 22.46
CA HIS A 275 -9.66 21.02 23.43
C HIS A 275 -10.73 20.19 22.70
N PRO A 276 -10.45 18.92 22.37
CA PRO A 276 -11.49 18.04 21.81
C PRO A 276 -12.62 17.82 22.82
N ASP A 277 -13.84 17.61 22.33
CA ASP A 277 -15.01 17.35 23.18
C ASP A 277 -14.81 16.08 24.02
N THR A 278 -14.13 15.09 23.46
CA THR A 278 -13.77 13.86 24.15
C THR A 278 -12.39 13.37 23.73
N VAL A 279 -11.61 12.93 24.71
CA VAL A 279 -10.29 12.30 24.50
C VAL A 279 -10.39 10.81 24.78
N TYR A 280 -9.82 10.02 23.89
CA TYR A 280 -9.79 8.56 23.99
C TYR A 280 -8.34 8.07 24.02
N PRO A 281 -7.96 7.20 24.97
CA PRO A 281 -6.61 6.68 25.05
C PRO A 281 -6.32 5.70 23.90
N ALA A 282 -5.05 5.54 23.57
CA ALA A 282 -4.56 4.43 22.75
C ALA A 282 -4.93 3.08 23.40
N LEU A 283 -5.46 2.13 22.63
CA LEU A 283 -5.91 0.82 23.13
C LEU A 283 -4.88 -0.30 22.92
N GLY A 284 -3.78 -0.02 22.24
CA GLY A 284 -2.87 -1.07 21.80
C GLY A 284 -3.21 -1.49 20.39
N HIS A 285 -2.18 -1.76 19.58
CA HIS A 285 -2.40 -2.24 18.23
C HIS A 285 -3.14 -3.59 18.28
N LYS A 286 -4.27 -3.68 17.57
CA LYS A 286 -4.95 -4.95 17.28
C LYS A 286 -4.96 -5.16 15.77
N PRO A 287 -4.33 -6.22 15.24
CA PRO A 287 -4.37 -6.51 13.83
C PRO A 287 -5.81 -6.85 13.45
N PHE A 288 -6.43 -5.95 12.69
CA PHE A 288 -7.80 -6.12 12.25
C PHE A 288 -7.86 -6.90 10.97
N ARG A 289 -7.95 -8.21 11.10
CA ARG A 289 -8.34 -9.09 10.00
C ARG A 289 -9.31 -10.12 10.51
N LYS A 290 -10.19 -10.60 9.64
CA LYS A 290 -10.98 -11.79 9.92
C LYS A 290 -10.03 -12.93 10.31
N PRO A 291 -10.38 -13.72 11.34
CA PRO A 291 -9.58 -14.88 11.65
C PRO A 291 -9.46 -15.77 10.43
N THR A 292 -8.23 -16.10 10.05
CA THR A 292 -7.96 -16.98 8.92
C THR A 292 -7.57 -18.36 9.42
N PRO A 293 -7.76 -19.43 8.61
CA PRO A 293 -7.25 -20.77 8.95
C PRO A 293 -5.74 -20.76 9.26
N TRP A 294 -5.01 -19.77 8.74
CA TRP A 294 -3.57 -19.62 8.89
C TRP A 294 -3.14 -18.76 10.09
N ASP A 295 -4.04 -18.21 10.89
CA ASP A 295 -3.67 -17.34 12.02
C ASP A 295 -2.72 -18.01 13.02
N GLY A 296 -2.93 -19.31 13.29
CA GLY A 296 -2.02 -20.09 14.12
C GLY A 296 -0.63 -20.22 13.49
N ALA A 297 -0.58 -20.60 12.20
CA ALA A 297 0.67 -20.74 11.46
C ALA A 297 1.41 -19.41 11.30
N LEU A 298 0.68 -18.30 11.14
CA LEU A 298 1.29 -16.97 11.03
C LEU A 298 1.89 -16.51 12.35
N LYS A 299 1.23 -16.75 13.48
CA LYS A 299 1.82 -16.46 14.81
C LYS A 299 3.09 -17.27 15.06
N GLU A 300 3.13 -18.53 14.63
CA GLU A 300 4.36 -19.32 14.70
C GLU A 300 5.43 -18.80 13.74
N PHE A 301 5.06 -18.40 12.52
CA PHE A 301 5.98 -17.78 11.57
C PHE A 301 6.55 -16.44 12.09
N GLU A 302 5.73 -15.60 12.71
CA GLU A 302 6.17 -14.36 13.36
C GLU A 302 7.22 -14.64 14.44
N LYS A 303 6.99 -15.65 15.28
CA LYS A 303 7.98 -16.10 16.28
C LYS A 303 9.28 -16.56 15.61
N SER A 304 9.20 -17.26 14.48
CA SER A 304 10.39 -17.63 13.69
C SER A 304 11.12 -16.39 13.18
N VAL A 305 10.42 -15.39 12.62
CA VAL A 305 11.03 -14.12 12.17
C VAL A 305 11.69 -13.40 13.35
N GLN A 306 11.00 -13.32 14.49
CA GLN A 306 11.53 -12.70 15.71
C GLN A 306 12.79 -13.40 16.22
N ARG A 307 12.90 -14.72 16.07
CA ARG A 307 14.06 -15.51 16.54
C ARG A 307 15.35 -15.11 15.83
N TYR A 308 15.25 -14.73 14.56
CA TYR A 308 16.39 -14.34 13.74
C TYR A 308 16.62 -12.82 13.71
N SER A 309 15.64 -12.03 14.14
CA SER A 309 15.70 -10.56 14.15
C SER A 309 16.13 -10.02 15.51
N SER A 310 17.10 -9.10 15.52
CA SER A 310 17.42 -8.29 16.70
C SER A 310 16.42 -7.15 16.93
N TYR A 311 15.53 -6.91 15.97
CA TYR A 311 14.47 -5.90 16.03
C TYR A 311 13.12 -6.57 16.31
N PRO A 312 12.16 -5.84 16.93
CA PRO A 312 10.76 -6.22 16.92
C PRO A 312 10.31 -6.72 15.54
N ALA A 313 9.75 -7.91 15.49
CA ALA A 313 9.30 -8.55 14.27
C ALA A 313 7.77 -8.70 14.26
N SER A 314 7.18 -8.53 13.09
CA SER A 314 5.77 -8.83 12.83
C SER A 314 5.63 -9.63 11.54
N ALA A 315 4.61 -10.48 11.45
CA ALA A 315 4.25 -11.15 10.21
C ALA A 315 2.78 -10.92 9.85
N TRP A 316 2.51 -10.76 8.55
CA TRP A 316 1.19 -10.43 8.03
C TRP A 316 0.83 -11.38 6.89
N LEU A 317 -0.44 -11.78 6.82
CA LEU A 317 -0.94 -12.54 5.68
C LEU A 317 -1.02 -11.61 4.47
N SER A 318 -0.53 -12.06 3.32
CA SER A 318 -0.70 -11.36 2.05
C SER A 318 -1.11 -12.38 1.00
N GLU A 319 -2.40 -12.39 0.70
CA GLU A 319 -2.95 -13.10 -0.45
C GLU A 319 -2.45 -12.44 -1.74
N GLY A 320 -2.20 -13.25 -2.77
CA GLY A 320 -1.67 -12.80 -4.06
C GLY A 320 -0.13 -12.80 -4.18
N LEU A 321 0.63 -13.01 -3.10
CA LEU A 321 2.10 -13.19 -3.22
C LEU A 321 2.44 -14.45 -4.03
N GLU A 322 1.62 -15.48 -3.89
CA GLU A 322 1.67 -16.74 -4.61
C GLU A 322 1.51 -16.54 -6.13
N GLU A 323 0.74 -15.55 -6.59
CA GLU A 323 0.63 -15.19 -8.01
C GLU A 323 1.99 -14.76 -8.59
N TYR A 324 2.82 -14.16 -7.73
CA TYR A 324 4.19 -13.77 -8.07
C TYR A 324 5.22 -14.87 -7.80
N GLY A 325 4.81 -16.03 -7.28
CA GLY A 325 5.72 -17.11 -6.86
C GLY A 325 6.56 -16.73 -5.63
N VAL A 326 6.04 -15.83 -4.80
CA VAL A 326 6.72 -15.32 -3.60
C VAL A 326 6.08 -15.98 -2.37
N LEU A 327 6.88 -16.66 -1.55
CA LEU A 327 6.39 -17.26 -0.30
C LEU A 327 6.34 -16.25 0.85
N ALA A 328 7.33 -15.37 0.92
CA ALA A 328 7.36 -14.27 1.85
C ALA A 328 8.06 -13.05 1.24
N SER A 329 7.65 -11.86 1.66
CA SER A 329 8.25 -10.59 1.26
C SER A 329 8.46 -9.70 2.49
N PRO A 330 9.71 -9.41 2.89
CA PRO A 330 9.96 -8.42 3.93
C PRO A 330 9.52 -7.03 3.42
N THR A 331 8.77 -6.29 4.23
CA THR A 331 8.42 -4.91 3.92
C THR A 331 9.60 -4.01 4.27
N TYR A 332 10.06 -3.25 3.28
CA TYR A 332 11.08 -2.23 3.49
C TYR A 332 10.36 -0.90 3.77
N SER A 333 10.67 -0.26 4.90
CA SER A 333 10.27 1.14 5.10
C SER A 333 11.01 1.96 4.05
N THR A 334 10.28 2.48 3.07
CA THR A 334 10.81 3.43 2.08
C THR A 334 11.19 4.71 2.83
N GLY A 335 12.46 4.85 3.19
CA GLY A 335 12.92 6.00 3.99
C GLY A 335 14.42 6.10 4.23
N GLY A 336 15.18 5.01 4.12
CA GLY A 336 16.62 5.05 4.37
C GLY A 336 16.95 5.23 5.86
N THR A 337 17.87 4.41 6.36
CA THR A 337 18.40 4.41 7.74
C THR A 337 17.41 4.04 8.85
N GLY A 338 17.53 2.81 9.37
CA GLY A 338 17.14 2.49 10.74
C GLY A 338 15.67 2.14 11.01
N SER A 339 15.03 1.30 10.19
CA SER A 339 13.74 0.72 10.58
C SER A 339 13.87 0.00 11.93
N GLU A 340 13.14 0.46 12.94
CA GLU A 340 13.16 -0.08 14.31
C GLU A 340 12.40 -1.41 14.45
N SER A 341 11.78 -1.89 13.37
CA SER A 341 11.07 -3.16 13.32
C SER A 341 11.20 -3.82 11.95
N ILE A 342 11.12 -5.15 11.91
CA ILE A 342 10.95 -5.92 10.68
C ILE A 342 9.49 -6.36 10.55
N SER A 343 8.93 -6.23 9.34
CA SER A 343 7.63 -6.77 9.00
C SER A 343 7.77 -7.66 7.77
N VAL A 344 7.14 -8.84 7.80
CA VAL A 344 7.21 -9.83 6.73
C VAL A 344 5.81 -10.22 6.28
N ARG A 345 5.50 -10.04 5.00
CA ARG A 345 4.29 -10.57 4.37
C ARG A 345 4.50 -12.03 4.04
N ALA A 346 3.58 -12.91 4.41
CA ALA A 346 3.61 -14.35 4.16
C ALA A 346 2.40 -14.75 3.31
N SER A 347 2.61 -15.61 2.31
CA SER A 347 1.52 -16.17 1.50
C SER A 347 0.79 -17.30 2.24
N PRO A 348 -0.48 -17.59 1.92
CA PRO A 348 -1.18 -18.78 2.39
C PRO A 348 -0.36 -20.06 2.18
N LEU A 349 0.26 -20.19 0.99
CA LEU A 349 1.09 -21.34 0.62
C LEU A 349 2.26 -21.55 1.59
N LEU A 350 2.95 -20.49 2.00
CA LEU A 350 4.02 -20.59 3.02
C LEU A 350 3.46 -21.04 4.36
N LEU A 351 2.29 -20.53 4.75
CA LEU A 351 1.69 -20.82 6.04
C LEU A 351 1.18 -22.27 6.13
N GLU A 352 0.90 -22.91 5.00
CA GLU A 352 0.59 -24.34 4.89
C GLU A 352 1.83 -25.24 4.82
N ALA A 353 3.01 -24.66 4.59
CA ALA A 353 4.25 -25.41 4.45
C ALA A 353 4.66 -26.10 5.77
N PRO A 354 5.53 -27.14 5.73
CA PRO A 354 6.11 -27.71 6.94
C PRO A 354 6.81 -26.66 7.83
N PRO A 355 6.84 -26.85 9.16
CA PRO A 355 7.48 -25.91 10.08
C PRO A 355 8.92 -25.53 9.69
N GLU A 356 9.69 -26.48 9.16
CA GLU A 356 11.08 -26.28 8.75
C GLU A 356 11.19 -25.34 7.54
N VAL A 357 10.23 -25.42 6.61
CA VAL A 357 10.14 -24.51 5.47
C VAL A 357 9.83 -23.10 5.95
N ARG A 358 8.86 -22.95 6.86
CA ARG A 358 8.54 -21.66 7.48
C ARG A 358 9.72 -21.07 8.24
N GLU A 359 10.43 -21.88 9.03
CA GLU A 359 11.60 -21.47 9.80
C GLU A 359 12.73 -20.95 8.89
N TYR A 360 13.02 -21.68 7.81
CA TYR A 360 14.02 -21.28 6.83
C TYR A 360 13.64 -19.99 6.10
N VAL A 361 12.38 -19.86 5.67
CA VAL A 361 11.90 -18.65 4.99
C VAL A 361 11.94 -17.44 5.93
N ALA A 362 11.66 -17.62 7.22
CA ALA A 362 11.79 -16.57 8.22
C ALA A 362 13.25 -16.09 8.36
N ALA A 363 14.21 -17.02 8.51
CA ALA A 363 15.63 -16.69 8.55
C ALA A 363 16.09 -15.96 7.28
N PHE A 364 15.68 -16.47 6.12
CA PHE A 364 15.99 -15.90 4.81
C PHE A 364 15.45 -14.46 4.67
N ALA A 365 14.18 -14.22 5.05
CA ALA A 365 13.55 -12.90 4.98
C ALA A 365 14.25 -11.86 5.88
N VAL A 366 14.64 -12.26 7.10
CA VAL A 366 15.38 -11.37 8.03
C VAL A 366 16.76 -10.99 7.49
N LEU A 367 17.47 -11.95 6.88
CA LEU A 367 18.76 -11.67 6.24
C LEU A 367 18.63 -10.74 5.04
N GLN A 368 17.61 -10.94 4.19
CA GLN A 368 17.30 -10.03 3.08
C GLN A 368 16.97 -8.61 3.55
N TRP A 369 16.15 -8.50 4.59
CA TRP A 369 15.81 -7.22 5.19
C TRP A 369 17.06 -6.50 5.74
N THR A 370 17.92 -7.24 6.43
CA THR A 370 19.17 -6.74 7.00
C THR A 370 20.14 -6.25 5.91
N GLN A 371 20.19 -6.92 4.76
CA GLN A 371 20.95 -6.48 3.59
C GLN A 371 20.47 -5.13 3.06
N ALA A 372 19.16 -4.93 2.95
CA ALA A 372 18.62 -3.68 2.43
C ALA A 372 18.83 -2.50 3.39
N ASN A 373 18.88 -2.75 4.71
CA ASN A 373 18.97 -1.74 5.75
C ASN A 373 20.40 -1.44 6.26
N GLY A 374 21.44 -1.83 5.52
CA GLY A 374 22.79 -1.27 5.70
C GLY A 374 23.81 -2.13 6.46
N ARG A 375 23.56 -3.43 6.71
CA ARG A 375 24.68 -4.36 6.93
C ARG A 375 25.16 -4.88 5.57
N SER A 376 26.41 -4.59 5.22
CA SER A 376 26.96 -4.99 3.92
C SER A 376 27.23 -6.49 3.88
N ILE A 377 26.47 -7.24 3.07
CA ILE A 377 26.85 -8.58 2.62
C ILE A 377 27.83 -8.56 1.44
N SER A 378 28.51 -7.43 1.18
CA SER A 378 29.60 -7.37 0.19
C SER A 378 30.69 -8.42 0.44
N GLU A 379 30.85 -8.87 1.69
CA GLU A 379 31.76 -9.95 2.07
C GLU A 379 31.36 -11.33 1.52
N PHE A 380 30.10 -11.51 1.09
CA PHE A 380 29.52 -12.81 0.76
C PHE A 380 29.14 -13.00 -0.72
N TYR A 381 29.32 -11.98 -1.56
CA TYR A 381 29.20 -12.12 -3.01
C TYR A 381 30.21 -13.15 -3.55
N PRO A 382 29.80 -14.05 -4.46
CA PRO A 382 30.76 -14.96 -5.07
C PRO A 382 31.85 -14.16 -5.78
N ASN A 383 33.11 -14.43 -5.46
CA ASN A 383 34.24 -13.78 -6.13
C ASN A 383 34.32 -14.24 -7.60
N ARG A 384 35.20 -13.61 -8.39
CA ARG A 384 35.33 -13.89 -9.83
C ARG A 384 35.59 -15.38 -10.16
N LYS A 385 36.28 -16.13 -9.29
CA LYS A 385 36.54 -17.56 -9.50
C LYS A 385 35.33 -18.42 -9.17
N GLN A 386 34.67 -18.14 -8.05
CA GLN A 386 33.42 -18.81 -7.65
C GLN A 386 32.34 -18.59 -8.73
N MET A 387 32.28 -17.37 -9.27
CA MET A 387 31.45 -17.01 -10.41
C MET A 387 31.77 -17.80 -11.68
N GLY A 388 33.05 -18.12 -11.92
CA GLY A 388 33.47 -18.95 -13.05
C GLY A 388 32.95 -20.39 -12.92
N ILE A 389 32.97 -20.94 -11.72
CA ILE A 389 32.46 -22.30 -11.45
C ILE A 389 30.94 -22.34 -11.62
N ILE A 390 30.23 -21.38 -11.03
CA ILE A 390 28.77 -21.27 -11.18
C ILE A 390 28.41 -21.24 -12.66
N ARG A 391 28.99 -20.34 -13.47
CA ARG A 391 28.71 -20.26 -14.92
C ARG A 391 29.00 -21.55 -15.69
N SER A 392 30.03 -22.31 -15.30
CA SER A 392 30.36 -23.59 -15.93
C SER A 392 29.29 -24.64 -15.67
N LEU A 393 28.80 -24.75 -14.43
CA LEU A 393 27.71 -25.67 -14.06
C LEU A 393 26.46 -25.39 -14.91
N TYR A 394 26.07 -24.13 -15.04
CA TYR A 394 24.95 -23.76 -15.91
C TYR A 394 25.12 -24.20 -17.36
N LYS A 395 26.31 -23.98 -17.91
CA LYS A 395 26.62 -24.33 -19.29
C LYS A 395 26.56 -25.84 -19.51
N GLU A 396 27.10 -26.61 -18.56
CA GLU A 396 27.12 -28.08 -18.60
C GLU A 396 25.71 -28.67 -18.58
N HIS A 397 24.80 -28.07 -17.80
CA HIS A 397 23.43 -28.53 -17.66
C HIS A 397 22.45 -27.91 -18.68
N GLY A 398 22.93 -27.11 -19.64
CA GLY A 398 22.08 -26.51 -20.68
C GLY A 398 21.16 -25.39 -20.20
N LEU A 399 21.49 -24.75 -19.08
CA LEU A 399 20.63 -23.79 -18.36
C LEU A 399 20.95 -22.32 -18.72
N TYR A 400 21.59 -22.07 -19.87
CA TYR A 400 21.98 -20.75 -20.36
C TYR A 400 21.28 -20.44 -21.70
N PRO A 401 20.67 -19.25 -21.90
CA PRO A 401 20.74 -18.01 -21.11
C PRO A 401 19.58 -17.85 -20.09
N PHE A 402 19.82 -17.06 -19.03
CA PHE A 402 18.95 -16.96 -17.86
C PHE A 402 17.58 -16.31 -18.12
N ASP A 403 16.52 -16.85 -17.52
CA ASP A 403 15.19 -16.21 -17.43
C ASP A 403 15.10 -15.12 -16.33
N VAL A 404 16.17 -14.96 -15.53
CA VAL A 404 16.33 -13.96 -14.46
C VAL A 404 17.71 -13.32 -14.55
N THR A 405 17.94 -12.17 -13.93
CA THR A 405 19.28 -11.56 -14.03
C THR A 405 20.30 -12.40 -13.27
N SER A 406 21.52 -12.48 -13.82
CA SER A 406 22.66 -13.14 -13.17
C SER A 406 22.81 -12.71 -11.69
N ASP A 407 22.63 -11.43 -11.40
CA ASP A 407 22.70 -10.87 -10.04
C ASP A 407 21.69 -11.50 -9.06
N GLN A 408 20.45 -11.70 -9.51
CA GLN A 408 19.38 -12.30 -8.70
C GLN A 408 19.70 -13.74 -8.29
N VAL A 409 20.26 -14.54 -9.20
CA VAL A 409 20.64 -15.91 -8.88
C VAL A 409 21.75 -15.92 -7.83
N TYR A 410 22.81 -15.14 -8.05
CA TYR A 410 23.96 -15.14 -7.15
C TYR A 410 23.58 -14.65 -5.75
N ARG A 411 22.75 -13.62 -5.67
CA ARG A 411 22.21 -13.12 -4.40
C ARG A 411 21.44 -14.20 -3.64
N THR A 412 20.59 -14.95 -4.34
CA THR A 412 19.78 -16.02 -3.74
C THR A 412 20.65 -17.14 -3.17
N LEU A 413 21.66 -17.58 -3.92
CA LEU A 413 22.59 -18.64 -3.51
C LEU A 413 23.44 -18.24 -2.31
N THR A 414 23.93 -17.01 -2.30
CA THR A 414 24.69 -16.47 -1.18
C THR A 414 23.84 -16.44 0.09
N ILE A 415 22.60 -15.96 0.02
CA ILE A 415 21.72 -15.88 1.20
C ILE A 415 21.36 -17.30 1.68
N ASP A 416 21.03 -18.24 0.79
CA ASP A 416 20.74 -19.64 1.14
C ASP A 416 21.90 -20.28 1.91
N LYS A 417 23.13 -20.12 1.39
CA LYS A 417 24.32 -20.60 2.09
C LYS A 417 24.48 -19.96 3.47
N MET A 418 24.29 -18.65 3.57
CA MET A 418 24.37 -17.95 4.86
C MET A 418 23.35 -18.47 5.86
N VAL A 419 22.10 -18.69 5.44
CA VAL A 419 21.08 -19.29 6.31
C VAL A 419 21.58 -20.63 6.85
N ARG A 420 22.12 -21.50 5.99
CA ARG A 420 22.64 -22.82 6.40
C ARG A 420 23.82 -22.73 7.37
N GLU A 421 24.74 -21.81 7.14
CA GLU A 421 25.92 -21.61 7.99
C GLU A 421 25.55 -21.04 9.37
N VAL A 422 24.49 -20.21 9.45
CA VAL A 422 24.12 -19.49 10.68
C VAL A 422 23.03 -20.21 11.50
N THR A 423 22.17 -21.00 10.87
CA THR A 423 20.92 -21.49 11.50
C THR A 423 20.77 -23.00 11.56
N ASP A 424 21.75 -23.78 11.06
CA ASP A 424 21.70 -25.24 10.87
C ASP A 424 20.54 -25.76 9.99
N LEU A 425 19.70 -24.87 9.43
CA LEU A 425 18.55 -25.23 8.63
C LEU A 425 18.98 -25.80 7.27
N ARG A 426 18.46 -26.99 6.94
CA ARG A 426 18.67 -27.65 5.64
C ARG A 426 17.33 -27.97 5.00
N ILE A 427 16.93 -27.15 4.03
CA ILE A 427 15.57 -27.21 3.49
C ILE A 427 15.44 -28.04 2.20
N THR A 428 16.55 -28.43 1.55
CA THR A 428 16.51 -28.90 0.15
C THR A 428 15.56 -30.09 -0.06
N GLN A 429 15.60 -31.15 0.75
CA GLN A 429 14.74 -32.32 0.54
C GLN A 429 13.29 -32.09 1.00
N GLN A 430 13.09 -31.42 2.13
CA GLN A 430 11.74 -31.14 2.66
C GLN A 430 10.96 -30.16 1.79
N LEU A 431 11.63 -29.15 1.22
CA LEU A 431 11.05 -28.24 0.24
C LEU A 431 10.66 -29.00 -1.03
N VAL A 432 11.55 -29.86 -1.56
CA VAL A 432 11.26 -30.72 -2.72
C VAL A 432 10.03 -31.59 -2.48
N ASP A 433 9.97 -32.28 -1.33
CA ASP A 433 8.88 -33.19 -1.02
C ASP A 433 7.57 -32.42 -0.77
N TRP A 434 7.65 -31.20 -0.29
CA TRP A 434 6.50 -30.31 -0.17
C TRP A 434 6.04 -29.78 -1.54
N GLU A 435 6.92 -29.25 -2.38
CA GLU A 435 6.62 -28.75 -3.73
C GLU A 435 6.03 -29.85 -4.64
N LYS A 436 6.56 -31.07 -4.55
CA LYS A 436 6.02 -32.24 -5.26
C LYS A 436 4.59 -32.55 -4.80
N ARG A 437 4.35 -32.58 -3.49
CA ARG A 437 3.00 -32.81 -2.94
C ARG A 437 2.02 -31.69 -3.30
N SER A 438 2.46 -30.43 -3.31
CA SER A 438 1.60 -29.30 -3.67
C SER A 438 1.28 -29.26 -5.18
N SER A 439 2.11 -29.87 -6.03
CA SER A 439 1.88 -29.95 -7.48
C SER A 439 1.06 -31.16 -7.93
N GLU A 440 0.74 -32.09 -7.03
CA GLU A 440 -0.08 -33.28 -7.31
C GLU A 440 -1.61 -33.03 -7.30
N GLY A 441 -2.07 -31.77 -7.19
CA GLY A 441 -3.49 -31.37 -7.20
C GLY A 441 -4.26 -31.61 -8.52
N SER A 442 -5.59 -31.56 -8.47
CA SER A 442 -6.47 -32.02 -9.57
C SER A 442 -6.42 -31.11 -10.82
N PRO A 443 -6.65 -31.63 -12.04
CA PRO A 443 -6.55 -30.84 -13.29
C PRO A 443 -7.49 -29.64 -13.40
N GLU A 444 -8.62 -29.64 -12.67
CA GLU A 444 -9.58 -28.54 -12.67
C GLU A 444 -9.01 -27.29 -11.96
N GLU A 445 -8.16 -27.48 -10.96
CA GLU A 445 -7.41 -26.41 -10.26
C GLU A 445 -6.24 -25.86 -11.10
N ARG A 446 -5.85 -26.54 -12.19
CA ARG A 446 -4.70 -26.17 -13.05
C ARG A 446 -5.05 -25.17 -14.17
N THR A 447 -6.28 -24.67 -14.23
CA THR A 447 -6.78 -23.88 -15.39
C THR A 447 -6.61 -22.36 -15.30
N HIS A 448 -5.83 -21.82 -14.36
CA HIS A 448 -5.32 -20.45 -14.49
C HIS A 448 -3.99 -20.43 -15.26
N LYS A 449 -3.93 -19.51 -16.24
CA LYS A 449 -2.97 -19.37 -17.36
C LYS A 449 -1.49 -19.12 -16.98
N TYR A 450 -1.02 -19.58 -15.82
CA TYR A 450 0.28 -19.27 -15.23
C TYR A 450 1.13 -20.50 -14.89
N ASP A 451 0.72 -21.68 -15.32
CA ASP A 451 1.42 -22.96 -15.07
C ASP A 451 2.64 -23.16 -15.99
N ARG A 452 3.59 -22.21 -15.92
CA ARG A 452 4.97 -22.35 -16.43
C ARG A 452 6.00 -22.46 -15.31
N ARG A 453 5.58 -22.58 -14.05
CA ARG A 453 6.44 -22.33 -12.88
C ARG A 453 6.76 -23.52 -11.97
N ASN A 454 6.41 -24.74 -12.33
CA ASN A 454 6.71 -25.87 -11.44
C ASN A 454 8.09 -26.51 -11.63
N HIS A 455 8.91 -26.00 -12.55
CA HIS A 455 10.37 -26.14 -12.56
C HIS A 455 10.98 -24.89 -13.18
N SER A 456 11.02 -23.77 -12.44
CA SER A 456 11.75 -22.61 -12.96
C SER A 456 13.21 -23.02 -13.18
N CYS A 457 13.80 -22.63 -14.31
CA CYS A 457 15.23 -22.81 -14.57
C CYS A 457 16.06 -22.37 -13.35
N ALA A 458 15.62 -21.32 -12.64
CA ALA A 458 16.23 -20.84 -11.40
C ALA A 458 16.26 -21.87 -10.24
N TRP A 459 15.25 -22.73 -10.11
CA TRP A 459 15.22 -23.79 -9.09
C TRP A 459 16.16 -24.94 -9.42
N GLU A 460 16.16 -25.42 -10.67
CA GLU A 460 17.05 -26.52 -11.11
C GLU A 460 18.51 -26.11 -10.95
N VAL A 461 18.79 -24.88 -11.33
CA VAL A 461 20.03 -24.16 -11.05
C VAL A 461 20.38 -24.15 -9.57
N GLY A 462 19.44 -23.73 -8.71
CA GLY A 462 19.65 -23.64 -7.26
C GLY A 462 20.05 -24.99 -6.69
N LYS A 463 19.36 -26.05 -7.10
CA LYS A 463 19.64 -27.43 -6.69
C LYS A 463 21.01 -27.94 -7.16
N ILE A 464 21.32 -27.78 -8.45
CA ILE A 464 22.63 -28.19 -9.00
C ILE A 464 23.77 -27.50 -8.26
N ILE A 465 23.60 -26.21 -7.97
CA ILE A 465 24.60 -25.42 -7.25
C ILE A 465 24.74 -25.85 -5.80
N GLN A 466 23.63 -26.16 -5.12
CA GLN A 466 23.64 -26.72 -3.76
C GLN A 466 24.34 -28.08 -3.72
N ASP A 467 24.03 -28.98 -4.66
CA ASP A 467 24.66 -30.30 -4.73
C ASP A 467 26.18 -30.20 -5.02
N GLN A 468 26.60 -29.11 -5.68
CA GLN A 468 27.99 -28.80 -6.02
C GLN A 468 28.60 -27.69 -5.14
N GLU A 469 28.04 -27.45 -3.95
CA GLU A 469 28.44 -26.36 -3.06
C GLU A 469 29.94 -26.43 -2.72
N HIS A 470 30.47 -27.63 -2.55
CA HIS A 470 31.88 -27.91 -2.29
C HIS A 470 32.83 -27.44 -3.41
N LEU A 471 32.37 -27.37 -4.66
CA LEU A 471 33.17 -26.84 -5.77
C LEU A 471 33.23 -25.31 -5.74
N ILE A 472 32.16 -24.67 -5.29
CA ILE A 472 31.99 -23.21 -5.34
C ILE A 472 32.64 -22.56 -4.12
N TRP A 473 32.47 -23.14 -2.93
CA TRP A 473 32.86 -22.50 -1.68
C TRP A 473 34.11 -23.07 -1.02
N ASN A 474 34.90 -23.86 -1.74
CA ASN A 474 36.20 -24.33 -1.28
C ASN A 474 37.17 -23.15 -1.04
N ALA A 475 37.92 -23.22 0.07
CA ALA A 475 38.95 -22.25 0.44
C ALA A 475 40.02 -21.99 -0.65
N GLN A 476 40.26 -22.92 -1.57
CA GLN A 476 41.17 -22.72 -2.70
C GLN A 476 40.62 -21.77 -3.78
N VAL A 477 39.28 -21.68 -3.86
CA VAL A 477 38.54 -20.85 -4.82
C VAL A 477 38.13 -19.53 -4.16
N ASP A 478 37.93 -19.52 -2.85
CA ASP A 478 37.65 -18.31 -2.07
C ASP A 478 38.92 -17.47 -1.84
N ASP A 479 39.13 -16.44 -2.66
CA ASP A 479 40.27 -15.55 -2.57
C ASP A 479 40.07 -14.36 -1.62
N ARG A 480 38.94 -14.27 -0.91
CA ARG A 480 38.66 -13.20 0.08
C ARG A 480 39.43 -13.36 1.38
N ARG A 481 40.05 -14.52 1.63
CA ARG A 481 40.84 -14.83 2.84
C ARG A 481 42.35 -14.78 2.63
N LYS A 482 42.84 -14.28 1.49
CA LYS A 482 44.28 -14.04 1.31
C LYS A 482 44.66 -12.73 2.03
N PRO A 483 45.66 -12.75 2.92
CA PRO A 483 46.08 -11.56 3.67
C PRO A 483 46.58 -10.44 2.77
#